data_AF-A0A109JVQ8-F1
#
_entry.id   AF-A0A109JVQ8-F1
#
_cell.length_a   1.000
_cell.length_b   1.000
_cell.length_c   1.000
_cell.angle_alpha   90.00
_cell.angle_beta   90.00
_cell.angle_gamma   90.00
#
_symmetry.space_group_name_H-M   'P 1'
#
loop_
_entity.id
_entity.type
_entity.pdbx_description
1 polymer ?
#
loop_
_entity_poly.entity_id
_entity_poly.type
_entity_poly.pdbx_seq_one_letter_code
_entity_poly.pdbx_strand_id
1 'polypeptide(L)' 'MQGTVLDKKQAEWIQENVRPGDLVYIESRIANSSFERDGEQVYATDIIAQLFNLVAKKGA' A
#
# COMPACT_ATOMS: atom_id res chain seq x y z
N MET A 1 4.31 -2.28 8.67
CA MET A 1 3.01 -1.73 8.22
C MET A 1 2.93 -1.97 6.72
N GLN A 2 1.93 -2.73 6.26
CA GLN A 2 1.75 -3.10 4.85
C GLN A 2 0.61 -2.25 4.28
N GLY A 3 0.83 -1.66 3.10
CA GLY A 3 -0.18 -0.92 2.36
C GLY A 3 -0.58 -1.68 1.09
N THR A 4 -1.87 -1.65 0.76
CA THR A 4 -2.45 -2.27 -0.43
C THR A 4 -3.04 -1.19 -1.33
N VAL A 5 -2.71 -1.24 -2.62
CA VAL A 5 -3.31 -0.38 -3.66
C VAL A 5 -4.28 -1.25 -4.46
N LEU A 6 -5.57 -0.94 -4.40
CA LEU A 6 -6.62 -1.72 -5.08
C LEU A 6 -7.00 -1.14 -6.44
N ASP A 7 -6.69 0.13 -6.71
CA ASP A 7 -6.90 0.72 -8.02
C ASP A 7 -5.84 0.21 -9.01
N LYS A 8 -6.29 -0.46 -10.08
CA LYS A 8 -5.40 -1.11 -11.04
C LYS A 8 -4.49 -0.11 -11.76
N LYS A 9 -5.00 1.06 -12.16
CA LYS A 9 -4.20 2.05 -12.89
C LYS A 9 -3.12 2.65 -12.01
N GLN A 10 -3.44 2.95 -10.75
CA GLN A 10 -2.45 3.38 -9.77
C GLN A 10 -1.39 2.29 -9.54
N ALA A 11 -1.80 1.03 -9.40
CA ALA A 11 -0.87 -0.08 -9.23
C ALA A 11 0.10 -0.25 -10.42
N GLU A 12 -0.41 -0.18 -11.65
CA GLU A 12 0.40 -0.22 -12.87
C GLU A 12 1.39 0.95 -12.92
N TRP A 13 0.90 2.17 -12.68
CA TRP A 13 1.76 3.35 -12.63
C TRP A 13 2.86 3.24 -11.57
N ILE A 14 2.56 2.74 -10.38
CA ILE A 14 3.53 2.54 -9.30
C ILE A 14 4.61 1.52 -9.72
N GLN A 15 4.22 0.40 -10.35
CA GLN A 15 5.16 -0.62 -10.82
C GLN A 15 6.15 -0.06 -11.85
N GLU A 16 5.68 0.80 -12.73
CA GLU A 16 6.51 1.43 -13.76
C GLU A 16 7.41 2.51 -13.18
N ASN A 17 6.87 3.33 -12.26
CA ASN A 17 7.46 4.62 -11.90
C ASN A 17 8.10 4.67 -10.52
N VAL A 18 7.89 3.72 -9.61
CA VAL A 18 8.39 3.79 -8.23
C VAL A 18 9.42 2.70 -7.98
N ARG A 19 10.47 3.03 -7.22
CA ARG A 19 11.52 2.09 -6.83
C ARG A 19 11.76 2.13 -5.32
N PRO A 20 12.31 1.06 -4.73
CA PRO A 20 12.65 1.04 -3.31
C PRO A 20 13.54 2.24 -2.92
N GLY A 21 13.11 2.99 -1.90
CA GLY A 21 13.80 4.16 -1.39
C GLY A 21 13.33 5.51 -1.95
N ASP A 22 12.40 5.52 -2.91
CA ASP A 22 11.69 6.75 -3.31
C ASP A 22 10.84 7.29 -2.15
N LEU A 23 10.77 8.62 -2.00
CA LEU A 23 9.90 9.27 -1.03
C LEU A 23 8.49 9.37 -1.61
N VAL A 24 7.51 8.88 -0.87
CA VAL A 24 6.10 8.85 -1.31
C VAL A 24 5.18 9.43 -0.25
N TYR A 25 4.08 10.02 -0.70
CA TYR A 25 2.96 10.45 0.12
C TYR A 25 1.74 9.59 -0.22
N ILE A 26 1.06 9.08 0.80
CA ILE A 26 -0.09 8.19 0.65
C ILE A 26 -1.24 8.70 1.52
N GLU A 27 -2.42 8.86 0.92
CA GLU A 27 -3.67 8.93 1.68
C GLU A 27 -4.33 7.56 1.67
N SER A 28 -4.76 7.10 2.83
CA SER A 28 -5.28 5.75 2.99
C SER A 28 -6.37 5.69 4.04
N ARG A 29 -7.23 4.68 3.92
CA ARG A 29 -8.10 4.25 5.01
C ARG A 29 -7.47 3.09 5.77
N ILE A 30 -7.66 3.09 7.08
CA ILE A 30 -7.33 1.96 7.94
C ILE A 30 -8.58 1.08 8.06
N ALA A 31 -8.44 -0.21 7.84
CA ALA A 31 -9.50 -1.19 8.05
C ALA A 31 -8.98 -2.30 8.97
N ASN A 32 -9.80 -2.71 9.94
CA ASN A 32 -9.54 -3.93 10.70
C ASN A 32 -10.23 -5.09 10.00
N SER A 33 -9.48 -6.15 9.73
CA SER A 33 -9.99 -7.38 9.13
C SER A 33 -9.61 -8.57 10.00
N SER A 34 -10.35 -9.67 9.83
CA SER A 34 -9.95 -10.94 10.42
C SER A 34 -10.28 -12.07 9.45
N PHE A 35 -9.42 -13.07 9.41
CA PHE A 35 -9.57 -14.23 8.54
C PHE A 35 -9.00 -15.48 9.21
N GLU A 36 -9.50 -16.65 8.83
CA GLU A 36 -8.91 -17.91 9.30
C GLU A 36 -7.69 -18.29 8.47
N ARG A 37 -6.62 -18.71 9.16
CA ARG A 37 -5.44 -19.29 8.56
C ARG A 37 -4.98 -20.44 9.44
N ASP A 38 -4.84 -21.63 8.85
CA ASP A 38 -4.37 -22.83 9.56
C ASP A 38 -5.20 -23.17 10.83
N GLY A 39 -6.50 -22.85 10.81
CA GLY A 39 -7.41 -23.06 11.95
C GLY A 39 -7.35 -21.99 13.04
N GLU A 40 -6.54 -20.95 12.88
CA GLU A 40 -6.43 -19.83 13.80
C GLU A 40 -7.07 -18.56 13.20
N GLN A 41 -7.79 -17.80 14.04
CA GLN A 41 -8.30 -16.48 13.67
C GLN A 41 -7.16 -15.46 13.68
N VAL A 42 -6.80 -14.94 12.52
CA VAL A 42 -5.81 -13.87 12.36
C VAL A 42 -6.52 -12.53 12.31
N TYR A 43 -6.10 -11.59 13.15
CA TYR A 43 -6.54 -10.20 13.10
C TYR A 43 -5.50 -9.36 12.36
N ALA A 44 -5.94 -8.62 11.35
CA ALA A 44 -5.08 -7.76 10.54
C ALA A 44 -5.56 -6.30 10.59
N THR A 45 -4.60 -5.39 10.43
CA THR A 45 -4.86 -3.97 10.20
C THR A 45 -4.37 -3.66 8.80
N ASP A 46 -5.32 -3.45 7.89
CA ASP A 46 -5.06 -3.16 6.50
C ASP A 46 -5.01 -1.66 6.28
N ILE A 47 -4.00 -1.23 5.51
CA ILE A 47 -3.92 0.14 5.00
C ILE A 47 -4.23 0.10 3.51
N ILE A 48 -5.33 0.71 3.11
CA ILE A 48 -5.78 0.70 1.72
C ILE A 48 -5.58 2.10 1.15
N ALA A 49 -4.64 2.22 0.21
CA ALA A 49 -4.31 3.48 -0.44
C ALA A 49 -5.47 3.97 -1.31
N GLN A 50 -5.81 5.25 -1.16
CA GLN A 50 -6.77 5.97 -1.98
C GLN A 50 -6.05 6.91 -2.95
N LEU A 51 -4.94 7.53 -2.50
CA LEU A 51 -4.06 8.38 -3.27
C LEU A 51 -2.61 7.95 -3.05
N PHE A 52 -1.83 7.88 -4.13
CA PHE A 52 -0.39 7.60 -4.09
C PHE A 52 0.38 8.64 -4.91
N ASN A 53 1.25 9.41 -4.25
CA ASN A 53 2.09 10.41 -4.89
C ASN A 53 3.58 10.09 -4.70
N LEU A 54 4.31 10.01 -5.80
CA LEU A 54 5.77 10.05 -5.76
C LEU A 54 6.22 11.48 -5.52
N VAL A 55 6.87 11.72 -4.38
CA VAL A 55 7.32 13.06 -3.97
C VAL A 55 8.74 13.33 -4.45
N ALA A 56 9.64 12.37 -4.28
CA ALA A 56 11.03 12.49 -4.72
C ALA A 56 11.65 11.14 -5.04
N LYS A 57 12.56 11.14 -6.02
CA LYS A 57 13.40 9.98 -6.33
C LYS A 57 14.50 9.83 -5.30
N LYS A 58 14.85 8.57 -5.01
CA LYS A 58 16.04 8.28 -4.19
C LYS A 58 17.27 8.94 -4.81
N GLY A 59 17.92 9.83 -4.05
CA GLY A 59 19.16 10.50 -4.46
C GLY A 59 18.96 11.73 -5.36
N ALA A 60 17.73 12.24 -5.47
CA ALA A 60 17.46 13.58 -6.00
C ALA A 60 17.85 14.67 -5.00
#